data_AF-A0A4Y7KS49-F1
#
_entry.id   AF-A0A4Y7KS49-F1
#
_cell.length_a   1.000
_cell.length_b   1.000
_cell.length_c   1.000
_cell.angle_alpha   90.00
_cell.angle_beta   90.00
_cell.angle_gamma   90.00
#
_symmetry.space_group_name_H-M   'P 1'
#
loop_
_entity.id
_entity.type
_entity.pdbx_description
1 polymer ?
#
loop_
_entity_poly.entity_id
_entity_poly.type
_entity_poly.pdbx_seq_one_letter_code
_entity_poly.pdbx_strand_id
1 'polypeptide(L)'
;MDFPDKDEDEVFHVEDFKTAKELDEFVNRFRPACVQLQDKECYDMRRGSYVCALLEEGEEEQKFYNGVIESIERELHTREGGEEICSCIYVVGWLEGPRKNCTQQMGLKRICKLQPGSPLFDPALASFVKMARTQLI
;
A
#
# COMPACT_ATOMS: atom_id res chain seq x y z
N MET A 1 -4.45 7.60 26.31
CA MET A 1 -4.84 7.78 24.91
C MET A 1 -6.32 7.50 24.86
N ASP A 2 -7.14 8.54 24.70
CA ASP A 2 -8.54 8.38 24.35
C ASP A 2 -8.58 8.08 22.85
N PHE A 3 -8.97 6.87 22.50
CA PHE A 3 -9.46 6.60 21.16
C PHE A 3 -10.81 7.31 21.03
N PRO A 4 -11.10 8.02 19.93
CA PRO A 4 -12.42 8.62 19.73
C PRO A 4 -13.53 7.56 19.91
N ASP A 5 -14.69 7.99 20.41
CA ASP A 5 -15.82 7.13 20.77
C ASP A 5 -16.15 6.12 19.65
N LYS A 6 -16.52 4.89 20.05
CA LYS A 6 -16.84 3.75 19.18
C LYS A 6 -18.03 3.95 18.23
N ASP A 7 -18.58 5.16 18.17
CA ASP A 7 -19.79 5.50 17.41
C ASP A 7 -19.49 6.04 16.00
N GLU A 8 -18.22 6.07 15.56
CA GLU A 8 -17.81 6.49 14.21
C GLU A 8 -17.48 5.32 13.25
N ASP A 9 -17.69 4.07 13.66
CA ASP A 9 -17.44 2.92 12.78
C ASP A 9 -18.50 2.86 11.65
N GLU A 10 -18.05 2.89 10.39
CA GLU A 10 -18.92 2.62 9.25
C GLU A 10 -19.25 1.12 9.16
N VAL A 11 -20.54 0.78 9.31
CA VAL A 11 -21.04 -0.60 9.18
C VAL A 11 -21.69 -0.79 7.83
N PHE A 12 -21.28 -1.86 7.12
CA PHE A 12 -21.83 -2.24 5.82
C PHE A 12 -22.52 -3.59 5.91
N HIS A 13 -23.74 -3.65 5.39
CA HIS A 13 -24.50 -4.87 5.21
C HIS A 13 -24.47 -5.30 3.75
N VAL A 14 -24.68 -6.60 3.52
CA VAL A 14 -24.72 -7.15 2.16
C VAL A 14 -25.85 -6.47 1.40
N GLU A 15 -27.00 -6.33 2.03
CA GLU A 15 -28.22 -5.76 1.49
C GLU A 15 -28.09 -4.30 1.05
N ASP A 16 -27.04 -3.58 1.47
CA ASP A 16 -26.84 -2.16 1.13
C ASP A 16 -26.43 -1.98 -0.33
N PHE A 17 -25.84 -2.99 -0.95
CA PHE A 17 -25.36 -2.92 -2.34
C PHE A 17 -26.48 -3.30 -3.32
N LYS A 18 -26.92 -2.35 -4.15
CA LYS A 18 -27.99 -2.54 -5.14
C LYS A 18 -27.45 -2.75 -6.55
N THR A 19 -26.21 -2.36 -6.81
CA THR A 19 -25.57 -2.53 -8.12
C THR A 19 -24.14 -3.07 -8.01
N ALA A 20 -23.68 -3.73 -9.08
CA ALA A 20 -22.29 -4.18 -9.17
C ALA A 20 -21.29 -3.01 -9.08
N LYS A 21 -21.68 -1.84 -9.61
CA LYS A 21 -20.88 -0.63 -9.57
C LYS A 21 -20.65 -0.13 -8.14
N GLU A 22 -21.69 -0.07 -7.30
CA GLU A 22 -21.57 0.33 -5.90
C GLU A 22 -20.63 -0.60 -5.12
N LEU A 23 -20.73 -1.92 -5.39
CA LEU A 23 -19.87 -2.90 -4.76
C LEU A 23 -18.41 -2.78 -5.22
N ASP A 24 -18.18 -2.51 -6.50
CA ASP A 24 -16.83 -2.26 -7.02
C ASP A 24 -16.24 -0.96 -6.45
N GLU A 25 -17.04 0.10 -6.29
CA GLU A 25 -16.64 1.34 -5.61
C GLU A 25 -16.26 1.10 -4.14
N PHE A 26 -17.01 0.26 -3.42
CA PHE A 26 -16.66 -0.15 -2.06
C PHE A 26 -15.36 -0.96 -2.02
N VAL A 27 -15.18 -1.93 -2.92
CA VAL A 27 -13.93 -2.72 -2.99
C VAL A 27 -12.72 -1.82 -3.28
N ASN A 28 -12.90 -0.77 -4.08
CA ASN A 28 -11.84 0.19 -4.40
C ASN A 28 -11.39 1.06 -3.20
N ARG A 29 -12.13 1.05 -2.09
CA ARG A 29 -11.69 1.69 -0.82
C ARG A 29 -10.57 0.90 -0.15
N PHE A 30 -10.44 -0.38 -0.46
CA PHE A 30 -9.43 -1.25 0.14
C PHE A 30 -8.20 -1.32 -0.76
N ARG A 31 -7.04 -1.03 -0.16
CA ARG A 31 -5.76 -1.15 -0.87
C ARG A 31 -5.40 -2.64 -1.02
N PRO A 32 -4.88 -3.07 -2.19
CA PRO A 32 -4.19 -4.35 -2.30
C PRO A 32 -3.07 -4.44 -1.27
N ALA A 33 -2.66 -5.65 -0.89
CA ALA A 33 -1.60 -5.71 0.11
C ALA A 33 -0.27 -5.22 -0.42
N CYS A 34 0.44 -4.62 0.52
CA CYS A 34 1.78 -4.12 0.33
C CYS A 34 2.68 -4.90 1.27
N VAL A 35 3.70 -5.56 0.72
CA VAL A 35 4.67 -6.31 1.50
C VAL A 35 5.97 -5.51 1.54
N GLN A 36 6.57 -5.43 2.72
CA GLN A 36 7.86 -4.75 2.86
C GLN A 36 8.92 -5.48 2.05
N LEU A 37 9.63 -4.74 1.19
CA LEU A 37 10.76 -5.27 0.46
C LEU A 37 11.91 -5.58 1.41
N GLN A 38 12.44 -6.79 1.30
CA GLN A 38 13.67 -7.17 1.99
C GLN A 38 14.90 -6.74 1.19
N ASP A 39 16.03 -6.54 1.86
CA ASP A 39 17.27 -6.02 1.24
C ASP A 39 17.73 -6.84 0.03
N LYS A 40 17.59 -8.17 0.10
CA LYS A 40 17.88 -9.10 -1.01
C LYS A 40 16.92 -8.98 -2.20
N GLU A 41 15.72 -8.44 -1.97
CA GLU A 41 14.66 -8.28 -2.98
C GLU A 41 14.73 -6.91 -3.67
N CYS A 42 15.72 -6.07 -3.35
CA CYS A 42 15.85 -4.74 -3.94
C CYS A 42 15.90 -4.80 -5.48
N TYR A 43 16.46 -5.88 -6.04
CA TYR A 43 16.63 -6.06 -7.48
C TYR A 43 15.30 -6.35 -8.21
N ASP A 44 14.26 -6.75 -7.50
CA ASP A 44 12.93 -6.98 -8.08
C ASP A 44 12.24 -5.66 -8.49
N MET A 45 12.67 -4.56 -7.86
CA MET A 45 12.14 -3.22 -8.12
C MET A 45 12.73 -2.63 -9.39
N ARG A 46 11.87 -1.95 -10.15
CA ARG A 46 12.22 -1.30 -11.41
C ARG A 46 11.46 0.01 -11.55
N ARG A 47 11.94 0.88 -12.44
CA ARG A 47 11.19 2.06 -12.84
C ARG A 47 9.78 1.63 -13.31
N GLY A 48 8.77 2.37 -12.89
CA GLY A 48 7.35 2.08 -13.14
C GLY A 48 6.72 1.10 -12.15
N SER A 49 7.47 0.53 -11.20
CA SER A 49 6.87 -0.27 -10.13
C SER A 49 5.96 0.59 -9.26
N TYR A 50 4.71 0.15 -9.07
CA TYR A 50 3.80 0.72 -8.08
C TYR A 50 4.22 0.28 -6.68
N VAL A 51 4.27 1.25 -5.77
CA VAL A 51 4.67 1.06 -4.39
C VAL A 51 3.72 1.75 -3.43
N CYS A 52 3.80 1.31 -2.19
CA CYS A 52 3.22 1.98 -1.06
C CYS A 52 4.39 2.48 -0.20
N ALA A 53 4.56 3.80 -0.12
CA ALA A 53 5.72 4.42 0.49
C ALA A 53 5.35 5.19 1.76
N LEU A 54 6.22 5.09 2.76
CA LEU A 54 6.10 5.85 4.01
C LEU A 54 6.46 7.31 3.77
N LEU A 55 5.52 8.21 4.05
CA LEU A 55 5.77 9.63 4.13
C LEU A 55 6.12 9.99 5.57
N GLU A 56 7.38 10.37 5.78
CA GLU A 56 7.88 10.87 7.05
C GLU A 56 7.91 12.40 6.97
N GLU A 57 6.79 13.04 7.31
CA GLU A 57 6.70 14.51 7.44
C GLU A 57 6.23 14.88 8.85
N GLY A 58 7.02 15.71 9.54
CA GLY A 58 6.65 16.29 10.84
C GLY A 58 6.69 15.31 12.01
N GLU A 59 6.10 15.74 13.13
CA GLU A 59 5.87 14.94 14.35
C GLU A 59 4.54 14.16 14.29
N GLU A 60 3.83 14.20 13.16
CA GLU A 60 2.54 13.56 12.98
C GLU A 60 2.66 12.04 12.75
N GLU A 61 1.50 11.38 12.72
CA GLU A 61 1.37 9.96 12.39
C GLU A 61 2.01 9.65 11.03
N GLN A 62 2.99 8.76 11.04
CA GLN A 62 3.63 8.25 9.84
C GLN A 62 2.61 7.47 8.99
N LYS A 63 2.31 7.97 7.78
CA LYS A 63 1.30 7.40 6.88
C LYS A 63 1.92 6.88 5.60
N PHE A 64 1.26 5.86 5.04
CA PHE A 64 1.67 5.23 3.79
C PHE A 64 0.77 5.65 2.63
N TYR A 65 1.39 6.14 1.57
CA TYR A 65 0.71 6.60 0.36
C TYR A 65 1.18 5.84 -0.87
N ASN A 66 0.29 5.70 -1.85
CA ASN A 66 0.63 5.12 -3.14
C ASN A 66 1.60 6.01 -3.92
N GLY A 67 2.56 5.38 -4.56
CA GLY A 67 3.56 6.01 -5.40
C GLY A 67 4.02 5.10 -6.55
N VAL A 68 4.84 5.65 -7.42
CA VAL A 68 5.51 4.93 -8.50
C VAL A 68 7.01 5.20 -8.44
N ILE A 69 7.83 4.18 -8.72
CA ILE A 69 9.27 4.35 -8.83
C ILE A 69 9.61 5.08 -10.13
N GLU A 70 10.11 6.30 -10.05
CA GLU A 70 10.57 7.09 -11.20
C GLU A 70 11.99 6.74 -11.62
N SER A 71 12.87 6.49 -10.64
CA SER A 71 14.23 6.02 -10.86
C SER A 71 14.79 5.29 -9.64
N ILE A 72 15.87 4.54 -9.85
CA ILE A 72 16.59 3.81 -8.81
C ILE A 72 18.08 4.08 -8.99
N GLU A 73 18.72 4.59 -7.95
CA GLU A 73 20.17 4.72 -7.85
C GLU A 73 20.67 3.46 -7.13
N ARG A 74 21.32 2.58 -7.89
CA ARG A 74 21.81 1.29 -7.41
C ARG A 74 23.16 1.49 -6.73
N GLU A 75 23.24 1.08 -5.48
CA GLU A 75 24.46 1.15 -4.68
C GLU A 75 25.05 -0.23 -4.43
N LEU A 76 26.34 -0.28 -4.11
CA LEU A 76 26.98 -1.51 -3.67
C LEU A 76 26.43 -1.91 -2.30
N HIS A 77 25.84 -3.10 -2.23
CA HIS A 77 25.35 -3.66 -0.98
C HIS A 77 26.51 -4.06 -0.07
N THR A 78 26.36 -3.78 1.21
CA THR A 78 27.31 -4.21 2.24
C THR A 78 26.79 -5.46 2.95
N ARG A 79 27.65 -6.09 3.75
CA ARG A 79 27.26 -7.21 4.61
C ARG A 79 27.66 -6.92 6.04
N GLU A 80 26.71 -7.03 6.97
CA GLU A 80 26.96 -6.95 8.40
C GLU A 80 26.35 -8.17 9.07
N GLY A 81 27.10 -8.86 9.93
CA GLY A 81 26.61 -10.06 10.62
C GLY A 81 26.22 -11.24 9.70
N GLY A 82 26.59 -11.20 8.42
CA GLY A 82 26.17 -12.19 7.41
C GLY A 82 24.89 -11.83 6.66
N GLU A 83 24.24 -10.73 7.01
CA GLU A 83 23.06 -10.21 6.32
C GLU A 83 23.46 -9.15 5.30
N GLU A 84 22.75 -9.13 4.17
CA GLU A 84 22.95 -8.14 3.11
C GLU A 84 22.19 -6.87 3.45
N ILE A 85 22.87 -5.72 3.38
CA ILE A 85 22.29 -4.40 3.65
C ILE A 85 22.17 -3.62 2.36
N CYS A 86 20.94 -3.24 2.01
CA CYS A 86 20.62 -2.45 0.83
C CYS A 86 20.77 -0.95 1.11
N SER A 87 21.66 -0.30 0.36
CA SER A 87 21.89 1.14 0.36
C SER A 87 21.30 1.86 -0.87
N CYS A 88 20.60 1.14 -1.76
CA CYS A 88 19.99 1.73 -2.96
C CYS A 88 19.01 2.87 -2.60
N ILE A 89 19.01 3.92 -3.43
CA ILE A 89 18.11 5.07 -3.29
C ILE A 89 17.03 4.97 -4.37
N TYR A 90 15.79 5.20 -3.96
CA TYR A 90 14.61 5.15 -4.81
C TYR A 90 14.00 6.53 -4.92
N VAL A 91 13.75 7.00 -6.14
CA VAL A 91 12.96 8.20 -6.39
C VAL A 91 11.51 7.78 -6.58
N VAL A 92 10.66 8.13 -5.62
CA VAL A 92 9.23 7.84 -5.65
C VAL A 92 8.47 9.08 -6.12
N GLY A 93 7.68 8.95 -7.18
CA GLY A 93 6.65 9.91 -7.56
C GLY A 93 5.35 9.61 -6.82
N TRP A 94 4.85 10.56 -6.03
CA TRP A 94 3.64 10.37 -5.21
C TRP A 94 2.37 10.49 -6.06
N LEU A 95 1.52 9.47 -6.01
CA LEU A 95 0.23 9.44 -6.74
C LEU A 95 -0.92 10.04 -5.94
N GLU A 96 -0.78 10.05 -4.61
CA GLU A 96 -1.77 10.51 -3.65
C GLU A 96 -1.08 11.14 -2.42
N GLY A 97 -1.89 11.64 -1.49
CA GLY A 97 -1.41 12.22 -0.24
C GLY A 97 -0.87 13.66 -0.38
N PRO A 98 -0.27 14.20 0.71
CA PRO A 98 0.16 15.60 0.78
C PRO A 98 1.18 16.00 -0.28
N ARG A 99 1.99 15.04 -0.76
CA ARG A 99 3.04 15.25 -1.76
C ARG A 99 2.64 14.83 -3.18
N LYS A 100 1.35 14.63 -3.46
CA LYS A 100 0.87 14.24 -4.79
C LYS A 100 1.49 15.10 -5.90
N ASN A 101 1.93 14.46 -6.98
CA ASN A 101 2.64 15.05 -8.13
C ASN A 101 4.07 15.54 -7.85
N CYS A 102 4.62 15.32 -6.65
CA CYS A 102 6.02 15.57 -6.35
C CYS A 102 6.81 14.25 -6.32
N THR A 103 8.14 14.36 -6.37
CA THR A 103 9.06 13.24 -6.19
C THR A 103 9.83 13.34 -4.87
N GLN A 104 10.22 12.20 -4.29
CA GLN A 104 11.06 12.15 -3.10
C GLN A 104 12.03 10.96 -3.17
N GLN A 105 13.28 11.19 -2.76
CA GLN A 105 14.27 10.13 -2.56
C GLN A 105 14.07 9.44 -1.20
N MET A 106 14.16 8.12 -1.18
CA MET A 106 14.10 7.33 0.05
C MET A 106 14.82 5.98 -0.10
N GLY A 107 15.16 5.35 1.03
CA GLY A 107 15.72 4.00 1.08
C GLY A 107 14.64 2.91 1.09
N LEU A 108 15.06 1.66 0.89
CA LEU A 108 14.19 0.49 0.77
C LEU A 108 13.23 0.30 1.96
N LYS A 109 13.68 0.61 3.18
CA LYS A 109 12.91 0.42 4.43
C LYS A 109 11.55 1.14 4.43
N ARG A 110 11.43 2.21 3.65
CA ARG A 110 10.22 3.03 3.51
C ARG A 110 9.29 2.57 2.38
N ILE A 111 9.64 1.50 1.67
CA ILE A 111 8.96 1.07 0.45
C ILE A 111 8.39 -0.33 0.66
N CYS A 112 7.08 -0.46 0.43
CA CYS A 112 6.40 -1.73 0.33
C CYS A 112 6.00 -1.97 -1.14
N LYS A 113 6.31 -3.17 -1.65
CA LYS A 113 5.87 -3.61 -2.98
C LYS A 113 4.39 -3.93 -2.94
N LEU A 114 3.62 -3.40 -3.88
CA LEU A 114 2.25 -3.88 -4.10
C LEU A 114 2.33 -5.34 -4.57
N GLN A 115 1.43 -6.18 -4.07
CA GLN A 115 1.24 -7.53 -4.58
C GLN A 115 0.07 -7.53 -5.60
N PRO A 116 0.34 -7.55 -6.92
CA PRO A 116 -0.71 -7.51 -7.93
C PRO A 116 -1.59 -8.76 -7.82
N GLY A 117 -2.91 -8.58 -7.89
CA GLY A 117 -3.86 -9.68 -7.79
C GLY A 117 -3.92 -10.34 -6.41
N SER A 118 -3.31 -9.73 -5.37
CA SER A 118 -3.52 -10.23 -4.01
C SER A 118 -5.01 -10.14 -3.68
N PRO A 119 -5.59 -11.17 -3.04
CA PRO A 119 -6.92 -11.05 -2.47
C PRO A 119 -7.01 -9.83 -1.56
N LEU A 120 -8.23 -9.35 -1.32
CA LEU A 120 -8.50 -8.59 -0.11
C LEU A 120 -7.92 -9.42 1.04
N PHE A 121 -6.91 -8.87 1.73
CA PHE A 121 -6.12 -9.64 2.70
C PHE A 121 -6.96 -10.18 3.84
N ASP A 122 -8.12 -9.58 4.04
CA ASP A 122 -9.09 -9.98 5.02
C ASP A 122 -10.07 -11.03 4.44
N PRO A 123 -10.06 -12.28 4.95
CA PRO A 123 -10.98 -13.33 4.52
C PRO A 123 -12.45 -12.97 4.75
N ALA A 124 -12.76 -12.16 5.76
CA ALA A 124 -14.13 -11.74 6.04
C ALA A 124 -14.61 -10.76 4.97
N LEU A 125 -13.77 -9.81 4.56
CA LEU A 125 -14.05 -8.90 3.45
C LEU A 125 -14.19 -9.67 2.12
N ALA A 126 -13.33 -10.64 1.85
CA ALA A 126 -13.46 -11.48 0.66
C ALA A 126 -14.77 -12.27 0.65
N SER A 127 -15.16 -12.84 1.80
CA SER A 127 -16.45 -13.51 1.97
C SER A 127 -17.63 -12.56 1.78
N PHE A 128 -17.55 -11.37 2.38
CA PHE A 128 -18.57 -10.32 2.27
C PHE A 128 -18.80 -9.90 0.81
N VAL A 129 -17.74 -9.58 0.07
CA VAL A 129 -17.82 -9.20 -1.34
C VAL A 129 -18.42 -10.34 -2.18
N LYS A 130 -18.10 -11.60 -1.88
CA LYS A 130 -18.70 -12.75 -2.56
C LYS A 130 -20.22 -12.86 -2.29
N MET A 131 -20.64 -12.67 -1.04
CA MET A 131 -22.06 -12.65 -0.66
C MET A 131 -22.79 -11.49 -1.36
N ALA A 132 -22.22 -10.28 -1.31
CA ALA A 132 -22.76 -9.09 -1.96
C ALA A 132 -22.82 -9.20 -3.48
N ARG A 133 -21.89 -9.91 -4.13
CA ARG A 133 -22.00 -10.20 -5.57
C ARG A 133 -23.13 -11.18 -5.89
N THR A 134 -23.37 -12.18 -5.04
CA THR A 134 -24.35 -13.24 -5.31
C THR A 134 -25.79 -12.71 -5.28
N GLN A 135 -26.11 -11.75 -4.41
CA GLN A 135 -27.44 -11.12 -4.36
C GLN A 135 -27.73 -10.18 -5.55
N LEU A 136 -26.70 -9.79 -6.31
CA LEU A 136 -26.83 -8.88 -7.46
C LEU A 136 -27.10 -9.63 -8.78
N ILE A 137 -27.13 -10.98 -8.73
CA ILE A 137 -27.39 -11.88 -9.85
C ILE A 137 -28.85 -12.31 -9.85
#